data_AF-A0A925ZT83-F1
#
_entry.id   AF-A0A925ZT83-F1
#
_cell.length_a   1.000
_cell.length_b   1.000
_cell.length_c   1.000
_cell.angle_alpha   90.00
_cell.angle_beta   90.00
_cell.angle_gamma   90.00
#
_symmetry.space_group_name_H-M   'P 1'
#
loop_
_entity.id
_entity.type
_entity.pdbx_description
1 polymer ?
#
loop_
_entity_poly.entity_id
_entity_poly.type
_entity_poly.pdbx_seq_one_letter_code
_entity_poly.pdbx_strand_id
1 'polypeptide(L)'
;MVGTIDPGRAPARPGASAGTAHVPMSEIHDAIARLRGHYDGYRQAWGGLLAGIHQTLATMDGGTRQFALSILQRELPGVAGEPEFTDMLAQAGVATTAVPRANAGAGGADEVGLVAKLSDALRPGEDPPRSPQEAGRFLQCVEDVMRASAKAFVELQKGQEQFGNEMGVRTIKEFTPLHAAGTADNVLKYLLDWQAGGPHRTQELVGVYADLMIHQVALINGVMEGARGLLARLDPGQIERAVTAAWPTRGAALWRHYMQRHRELMESERSITEAVFGPEFARAYAEVGGEGSRRG
;
A
#
# COMPACT_ATOMS: atom_id res chain seq x y z
N MET A 1 73.11 -17.09 -35.47
CA MET A 1 73.99 -15.92 -35.65
C MET A 1 73.63 -14.90 -34.59
N VAL A 2 74.58 -14.60 -33.73
CA VAL A 2 74.48 -13.63 -32.63
C VAL A 2 74.45 -12.22 -33.24
N GLY A 3 73.48 -11.40 -32.82
CA GLY A 3 73.34 -10.00 -33.22
C GLY A 3 73.23 -9.10 -32.00
N THR A 4 74.32 -8.40 -31.75
CA THR A 4 74.69 -7.56 -30.61
C THR A 4 73.72 -6.40 -30.36
N ILE A 5 73.46 -6.11 -29.07
CA ILE A 5 72.73 -4.93 -28.59
C ILE A 5 73.63 -3.69 -28.71
N ASP A 6 73.12 -2.62 -29.33
CA ASP A 6 73.75 -1.29 -29.39
C ASP A 6 73.10 -0.36 -28.33
N PRO A 7 73.81 0.06 -27.26
CA PRO A 7 73.27 0.89 -26.18
C PRO A 7 73.53 2.39 -26.42
N GLY A 8 73.23 2.89 -27.62
CA GLY A 8 73.71 4.21 -28.05
C GLY A 8 72.69 5.23 -28.56
N ARG A 9 71.37 4.97 -28.53
CA ARG A 9 70.42 5.90 -29.19
C ARG A 9 69.13 6.14 -28.40
N ALA A 10 69.17 7.15 -27.53
CA ALA A 10 67.97 7.78 -27.00
C ALA A 10 67.34 8.68 -28.07
N PRO A 11 66.08 8.47 -28.50
CA PRO A 11 65.35 9.45 -29.29
C PRO A 11 64.88 10.61 -28.40
N ALA A 12 65.03 11.82 -28.93
CA ALA A 12 64.75 13.09 -28.29
C ALA A 12 63.33 13.17 -27.70
N ARG A 13 63.22 13.74 -26.49
CA ARG A 13 61.95 14.17 -25.89
C ARG A 13 61.32 15.26 -26.78
N PRO A 14 60.09 15.08 -27.31
CA PRO A 14 59.32 16.19 -27.83
C PRO A 14 58.89 17.07 -26.64
N GLY A 15 59.09 18.38 -26.80
CA GLY A 15 58.82 19.38 -25.79
C GLY A 15 57.37 19.36 -25.30
N ALA A 16 57.23 19.66 -24.01
CA ALA A 16 55.95 19.99 -23.40
C ALA A 16 55.38 21.25 -24.08
N SER A 17 54.44 21.09 -24.99
CA SER A 17 53.48 22.15 -25.32
C SER A 17 52.23 21.89 -24.48
N ALA A 18 52.11 22.64 -23.38
CA ALA A 18 50.84 22.81 -22.68
C ALA A 18 49.89 23.59 -23.59
N GLY A 19 49.21 22.87 -24.49
CA GLY A 19 48.09 23.41 -25.23
C GLY A 19 46.89 23.51 -24.29
N THR A 20 46.55 24.71 -23.86
CA THR A 20 45.22 24.96 -23.30
C THR A 20 44.22 24.63 -24.40
N ALA A 21 43.38 23.62 -24.18
CA ALA A 21 42.30 23.28 -25.09
C ALA A 21 41.45 24.53 -25.28
N HIS A 22 41.49 25.12 -26.47
CA HIS A 22 40.66 26.26 -26.83
C HIS A 22 39.23 25.74 -26.95
N VAL A 23 38.48 25.80 -25.86
CA VAL A 23 37.05 25.46 -25.86
C VAL A 23 36.35 26.51 -26.72
N PRO A 24 35.73 26.16 -27.86
CA PRO A 24 35.08 27.12 -28.73
C PRO A 24 33.85 27.69 -28.01
N MET A 25 34.03 28.84 -27.34
CA MET A 25 33.00 29.49 -26.53
C MET A 25 31.75 29.85 -27.35
N SER A 26 31.86 30.03 -28.66
CA SER A 26 30.73 30.28 -29.55
C SER A 26 29.78 29.08 -29.64
N GLU A 27 30.32 27.86 -29.74
CA GLU A 27 29.51 26.63 -29.82
C GLU A 27 28.76 26.37 -28.51
N ILE A 28 29.38 26.70 -27.38
CA ILE A 28 28.74 26.64 -26.06
C ILE A 28 27.62 27.68 -25.94
N HIS A 29 27.85 28.92 -26.39
CA HIS A 29 26.81 29.95 -26.35
C HIS A 29 25.62 29.59 -27.23
N ASP A 30 25.85 29.04 -28.43
CA ASP A 30 24.79 28.59 -29.32
C ASP A 30 24.03 27.39 -28.75
N ALA A 31 24.72 26.47 -28.08
CA ALA A 31 24.08 25.34 -27.39
C ALA A 31 23.22 25.82 -26.21
N ILE A 32 23.71 26.76 -25.39
CA ILE A 32 22.96 27.36 -24.28
C ILE A 32 21.75 28.15 -24.79
N ALA A 33 21.89 28.90 -25.89
CA ALA A 33 20.79 29.64 -26.48
C ALA A 33 19.66 28.71 -26.98
N ARG A 34 20.01 27.54 -27.54
CA ARG A 34 19.03 26.51 -27.91
C ARG A 34 18.35 25.88 -26.68
N LEU A 35 19.11 25.58 -25.62
CA LEU A 35 18.55 25.03 -24.38
C LEU A 35 17.65 26.02 -23.64
N ARG A 36 17.92 27.32 -23.73
CA ARG A 36 17.09 28.37 -23.12
C ARG A 36 15.65 28.30 -23.62
N GLY A 37 15.43 28.12 -24.92
CA GLY A 37 14.08 27.99 -25.48
C GLY A 37 13.30 26.79 -24.90
N HIS A 38 13.97 25.66 -24.70
CA HIS A 38 13.35 24.48 -24.06
C HIS A 38 13.06 24.71 -22.57
N TYR A 39 13.97 25.39 -21.87
CA TYR A 39 13.78 25.76 -20.47
C TYR A 39 12.61 26.73 -20.29
N ASP A 40 12.50 27.76 -21.14
CA ASP A 40 11.42 28.74 -21.08
C ASP A 40 10.06 28.09 -21.36
N GLY A 41 10.01 27.17 -22.35
CA GLY A 41 8.82 26.37 -22.62
C GLY A 41 8.41 25.47 -21.45
N TYR A 42 9.38 24.83 -20.80
CA TYR A 42 9.14 24.05 -19.57
C TYR A 42 8.55 24.93 -18.46
N ARG A 43 9.16 26.09 -18.18
CA ARG A 43 8.70 27.00 -17.12
C ARG A 43 7.32 27.58 -17.41
N GLN A 44 6.99 27.85 -18.68
CA GLN A 44 5.66 28.31 -19.06
C GLN A 44 4.60 27.21 -18.85
N ALA A 45 4.87 25.97 -19.27
CA ALA A 45 3.97 24.83 -19.05
C ALA A 45 3.78 24.53 -17.56
N TRP A 46 4.87 24.61 -16.79
CA TRP A 46 4.86 24.48 -15.33
C TRP A 46 3.97 25.52 -14.66
N GLY A 47 4.13 26.80 -15.03
CA GLY A 47 3.30 27.88 -14.52
C GLY A 47 1.81 27.68 -14.82
N GLY A 48 1.48 27.18 -16.02
CA GLY A 48 0.11 26.83 -16.40
C GLY A 48 -0.48 25.71 -15.54
N LEU A 49 0.29 24.64 -15.28
CA LEU A 49 -0.11 23.55 -14.40
C LEU A 49 -0.39 24.06 -12.98
N LEU A 50 0.54 24.83 -12.42
CA LEU A 50 0.42 25.35 -11.05
C LEU A 50 -0.79 26.28 -10.89
N ALA A 51 -1.04 27.15 -11.87
CA ALA A 51 -2.23 28.00 -11.89
C ALA A 51 -3.53 27.18 -11.93
N GLY A 52 -3.58 26.12 -12.74
CA GLY A 52 -4.72 25.21 -12.80
C GLY A 52 -4.97 24.48 -11.48
N ILE A 53 -3.90 24.03 -10.80
CA ILE A 53 -3.97 23.41 -9.48
C ILE A 53 -4.53 24.39 -8.46
N HIS A 54 -3.99 25.60 -8.39
CA HIS A 54 -4.49 26.64 -7.48
C HIS A 54 -5.97 26.96 -7.70
N GLN A 55 -6.38 27.11 -8.96
CA GLN A 55 -7.77 27.43 -9.29
C GLN A 55 -8.72 26.30 -8.90
N THR A 56 -8.31 25.05 -9.08
CA THR A 56 -9.09 23.86 -8.71
C THR A 56 -9.20 23.76 -7.19
N LEU A 57 -8.09 23.89 -6.47
CA LEU A 57 -8.05 23.80 -5.00
C LEU A 57 -8.77 24.96 -4.30
N ALA A 58 -8.86 26.14 -4.94
CA ALA A 58 -9.59 27.29 -4.40
C ALA A 58 -11.11 27.05 -4.29
N THR A 59 -11.66 26.16 -5.13
CA THR A 59 -13.08 25.78 -5.07
C THR A 59 -13.41 24.72 -4.02
N MET A 60 -12.39 24.12 -3.39
CA MET A 60 -12.53 23.04 -2.41
C MET A 60 -12.45 23.56 -0.98
N ASP A 61 -13.17 22.89 -0.07
CA ASP A 61 -13.05 23.09 1.37
C ASP A 61 -11.71 22.55 1.91
N GLY A 62 -11.33 22.95 3.13
CA GLY A 62 -9.99 22.70 3.67
C GLY A 62 -9.59 21.22 3.79
N GLY A 63 -10.54 20.34 4.17
CA GLY A 63 -10.26 18.91 4.30
C GLY A 63 -10.08 18.24 2.93
N THR A 64 -10.98 18.53 1.99
CA THR A 64 -10.90 18.02 0.60
C THR A 64 -9.65 18.53 -0.11
N ARG A 65 -9.23 19.77 0.17
CA ARG A 65 -8.01 20.37 -0.40
C ARG A 65 -6.75 19.61 0.00
N GLN A 66 -6.62 19.22 1.27
CA GLN A 66 -5.48 18.44 1.77
C GLN A 66 -5.43 17.05 1.12
N PHE A 67 -6.58 16.41 0.95
CA PHE A 67 -6.68 15.11 0.28
C PHE A 67 -6.42 15.20 -1.23
N ALA A 68 -6.89 16.24 -1.91
CA ALA A 68 -6.61 16.46 -3.32
C ALA A 68 -5.10 16.72 -3.57
N LEU A 69 -4.44 17.45 -2.67
CA LEU A 69 -2.99 17.68 -2.71
C LEU A 69 -2.19 16.39 -2.51
N SER A 70 -2.63 15.50 -1.62
CA SER A 70 -1.96 14.20 -1.44
C SER A 70 -2.16 13.25 -2.63
N ILE A 71 -3.32 13.28 -3.28
CA ILE A 71 -3.54 12.59 -4.56
C ILE A 71 -2.66 13.19 -5.65
N LEU A 72 -2.55 14.52 -5.74
CA LEU A 72 -1.75 15.15 -6.79
C LEU A 72 -0.26 14.84 -6.64
N GLN A 73 0.23 14.75 -5.39
CA GLN A 73 1.58 14.27 -5.10
C GLN A 73 1.78 12.79 -5.49
N ARG A 74 0.73 11.96 -5.37
CA ARG A 74 0.73 10.54 -5.78
C ARG A 74 0.79 10.39 -7.31
N GLU A 75 -0.01 11.14 -8.05
CA GLU A 75 -0.13 11.03 -9.51
C GLU A 75 1.04 11.71 -10.25
N LEU A 76 1.61 12.76 -9.67
CA LEU A 76 2.67 13.56 -10.29
C LEU A 76 3.88 13.72 -9.35
N PRO A 77 4.67 12.66 -9.12
CA PRO A 77 5.76 12.68 -8.14
C PRO A 77 6.87 13.68 -8.48
N GLY A 78 7.06 14.02 -9.76
CA GLY A 78 8.01 15.05 -10.19
C GLY A 78 7.67 16.46 -9.68
N VAL A 79 6.38 16.73 -9.42
CA VAL A 79 5.88 18.01 -8.91
C VAL A 79 6.32 18.21 -7.45
N ALA A 80 6.46 17.13 -6.69
CA ALA A 80 6.85 17.17 -5.28
C ALA A 80 8.28 17.70 -5.04
N GLY A 81 9.13 17.69 -6.08
CA GLY A 81 10.49 18.24 -6.02
C GLY A 81 10.58 19.74 -6.33
N GLU A 82 9.49 20.35 -6.78
CA GLU A 82 9.48 21.76 -7.18
C GLU A 82 9.21 22.68 -5.98
N PRO A 83 9.98 23.76 -5.80
CA PRO A 83 9.89 24.61 -4.63
C PRO A 83 8.52 25.30 -4.52
N GLU A 84 7.93 25.70 -5.65
CA GLU A 84 6.62 26.39 -5.64
C GLU A 84 5.48 25.45 -5.21
N PHE A 85 5.59 24.14 -5.48
CA PHE A 85 4.62 23.15 -5.02
C PHE A 85 4.79 22.81 -3.53
N THR A 86 6.05 22.77 -3.07
CA THR A 86 6.39 22.58 -1.67
C THR A 86 5.83 23.71 -0.80
N ASP A 87 5.96 24.96 -1.26
CA ASP A 87 5.38 26.13 -0.59
C ASP A 87 3.84 26.03 -0.50
N MET A 88 3.18 25.53 -1.55
CA MET A 88 1.74 25.33 -1.56
C MET A 88 1.28 24.25 -0.57
N LEU A 89 2.03 23.15 -0.44
CA LEU A 89 1.74 22.10 0.54
C LEU A 89 1.89 22.64 1.98
N ALA A 90 2.94 23.42 2.24
CA ALA A 90 3.17 24.07 3.52
C ALA A 90 2.03 25.03 3.90
N GLN A 91 1.54 25.83 2.94
CA GLN A 91 0.39 26.73 3.14
C GLN A 91 -0.94 25.99 3.38
N ALA A 92 -1.07 24.78 2.83
CA ALA A 92 -2.25 23.93 3.03
C ALA A 92 -2.17 23.06 4.31
N GLY A 93 -1.08 23.13 5.08
CA GLY A 93 -0.87 22.33 6.27
C GLY A 93 -0.62 20.84 5.99
N VAL A 94 -0.21 20.50 4.77
CA VAL A 94 0.18 19.13 4.40
C VAL A 94 1.67 18.98 4.68
N ALA A 95 2.03 18.09 5.61
CA ALA A 95 3.42 17.88 6.01
C ALA A 95 4.27 17.37 4.83
N THR A 96 5.16 18.21 4.31
CA THR A 96 6.18 17.81 3.34
C THR A 96 7.32 17.11 4.06
N THR A 97 7.59 15.85 3.71
CA THR A 97 8.78 15.11 4.13
C THR A 97 10.03 15.66 3.45
N ALA A 98 10.51 16.82 3.91
CA ALA A 98 11.83 17.32 3.52
C ALA A 98 12.92 16.50 4.22
N VAL A 99 13.79 15.85 3.44
CA VAL A 99 14.97 15.11 3.93
C VAL A 99 16.04 16.13 4.40
N PRO A 100 16.41 16.20 5.69
CA PRO A 100 17.50 17.06 6.12
C PRO A 100 18.83 16.43 5.74
N ARG A 101 19.67 17.17 5.00
CA ARG A 101 21.07 16.82 4.77
C ARG A 101 21.83 16.98 6.10
N ALA A 102 22.29 15.88 6.68
CA ALA A 102 22.96 15.87 7.98
C ALA A 102 24.38 16.45 7.88
N ASN A 103 24.68 17.45 8.73
CA ASN A 103 26.03 17.79 9.12
C ASN A 103 26.45 16.83 10.24
N ALA A 104 27.55 16.10 10.03
CA ALA A 104 28.09 15.18 11.00
C ALA A 104 28.86 15.93 12.11
N GLY A 105 28.44 15.75 13.36
CA GLY A 105 29.31 15.96 14.54
C GLY A 105 28.62 16.43 15.82
N ALA A 106 28.15 15.50 16.67
CA ALA A 106 28.13 15.56 18.16
C ALA A 106 27.35 14.35 18.74
N GLY A 107 27.96 13.17 18.78
CA GLY A 107 27.32 11.86 18.98
C GLY A 107 26.81 11.52 20.39
N GLY A 108 25.92 12.33 20.95
CA GLY A 108 25.14 11.93 22.13
C GLY A 108 23.93 12.83 22.40
N ALA A 109 24.11 14.15 22.21
CA ALA A 109 22.99 15.09 22.17
C ALA A 109 22.20 15.00 20.85
N ASP A 110 22.90 14.66 19.75
CA ASP A 110 22.31 14.52 18.42
C ASP A 110 21.40 13.28 18.32
N GLU A 111 21.79 12.15 18.94
CA GLU A 111 20.98 10.92 18.93
C GLU A 111 19.70 11.06 19.76
N VAL A 112 19.78 11.62 20.97
CA VAL A 112 18.59 11.92 21.79
C VAL A 112 17.70 12.94 21.06
N GLY A 113 18.29 13.90 20.37
CA GLY A 113 17.57 14.87 19.53
C GLY A 113 16.79 14.23 18.37
N LEU A 114 17.34 13.21 17.71
CA LEU A 114 16.64 12.46 16.66
C LEU A 114 15.47 11.66 17.22
N VAL A 115 15.67 11.00 18.36
CA VAL A 115 14.60 10.25 19.04
C VAL A 115 13.51 11.19 19.56
N ALA A 116 13.88 12.37 20.06
CA ALA A 116 12.93 13.41 20.46
C ALA A 116 12.05 13.87 19.30
N LYS A 117 12.62 14.07 18.10
CA LYS A 117 11.86 14.39 16.89
C LYS A 117 10.88 13.29 16.50
N LEU A 118 11.30 12.02 16.57
CA LEU A 118 10.41 10.88 16.30
C LEU A 118 9.29 10.80 17.36
N SER A 119 9.61 11.05 18.63
CA SER A 119 8.62 11.09 19.71
C SER A 119 7.59 12.17 19.49
N ASP A 120 8.00 13.38 19.12
CA ASP A 120 7.09 14.50 18.84
C ASP A 120 6.18 14.21 17.63
N ALA A 121 6.73 13.58 16.57
CA ALA A 121 5.95 13.17 15.40
C ALA A 121 4.90 12.09 15.72
N LEU A 122 5.20 11.15 16.62
CA LEU A 122 4.30 10.06 17.00
C LEU A 122 3.35 10.45 18.15
N ARG A 123 3.73 11.38 19.01
CA ARG A 123 3.01 11.81 20.22
C ARG A 123 3.04 13.34 20.36
N PRO A 124 2.36 14.06 19.46
CA PRO A 124 2.42 15.52 19.44
C PRO A 124 1.84 16.10 20.74
N GLY A 125 2.55 17.08 21.32
CA GLY A 125 2.14 17.77 22.54
C GLY A 125 2.53 17.07 23.85
N GLU A 126 3.26 15.97 23.79
CA GLU A 126 3.86 15.34 24.96
C GLU A 126 5.33 15.72 25.14
N ASP A 127 5.83 15.62 26.37
CA ASP A 127 7.25 15.87 26.67
C ASP A 127 8.14 14.83 25.96
N PRO A 128 9.08 15.26 25.08
CA PRO A 128 9.96 14.33 24.39
C PRO A 128 11.03 13.77 25.34
N PRO A 129 11.63 12.60 25.04
CA PRO A 129 12.74 12.04 25.78
C PRO A 129 13.90 13.04 25.94
N ARG A 130 14.35 13.25 27.18
CA ARG A 130 15.41 14.22 27.53
C ARG A 130 16.73 13.56 27.89
N SER A 131 16.72 12.25 28.11
CA SER A 131 17.91 11.46 28.45
C SER A 131 18.07 10.24 27.54
N PRO A 132 19.29 9.70 27.39
CA PRO A 132 19.52 8.45 26.67
C PRO A 132 18.70 7.26 27.20
N GLN A 133 18.44 7.21 28.51
CA GLN A 133 17.61 6.16 29.12
C GLN A 133 16.13 6.30 28.75
N GLU A 134 15.61 7.52 28.66
CA GLU A 134 14.25 7.76 28.17
C GLU A 134 14.14 7.47 26.68
N ALA A 135 15.14 7.86 25.88
CA ALA A 135 15.20 7.58 24.46
C ALA A 135 15.22 6.06 24.20
N GLY A 136 16.02 5.30 24.95
CA GLY A 136 16.04 3.83 24.88
C GLY A 136 14.71 3.18 25.25
N ARG A 137 14.05 3.65 26.32
CA ARG A 137 12.71 3.16 26.70
C ARG A 137 11.65 3.45 25.64
N PHE A 138 11.70 4.64 25.04
CA PHE A 138 10.80 5.01 23.95
C PHE A 138 11.01 4.11 22.72
N LEU A 139 12.26 3.91 22.28
CA LEU A 139 12.57 3.05 21.14
C LEU A 139 12.18 1.59 21.40
N GLN A 140 12.38 1.07 22.62
CA GLN A 140 11.91 -0.26 23.00
C GLN A 140 10.39 -0.38 22.87
N CYS A 141 9.64 0.63 23.32
CA CYS A 141 8.19 0.65 23.18
C CYS A 141 7.75 0.66 21.71
N VAL A 142 8.43 1.44 20.87
CA VAL A 142 8.18 1.45 19.42
C VAL A 142 8.46 0.08 18.80
N GLU A 143 9.58 -0.56 19.17
CA GLU A 143 9.90 -1.93 18.73
C GLU A 143 8.81 -2.93 19.14
N ASP A 144 8.40 -2.92 20.41
CA ASP A 144 7.39 -3.84 20.94
C ASP A 144 6.06 -3.72 20.18
N VAL A 145 5.61 -2.48 19.91
CA VAL A 145 4.41 -2.20 19.12
C VAL A 145 4.57 -2.72 17.69
N MET A 146 5.67 -2.39 17.01
CA MET A 146 5.91 -2.84 15.64
C MET A 146 5.92 -4.38 15.54
N ARG A 147 6.58 -5.05 16.49
CA ARG A 147 6.64 -6.51 16.55
C ARG A 147 5.27 -7.14 16.80
N ALA A 148 4.48 -6.57 17.72
CA ALA A 148 3.12 -7.01 17.95
C ALA A 148 2.24 -6.84 16.71
N SER A 149 2.32 -5.68 16.04
CA SER A 149 1.59 -5.39 14.80
C SER A 149 1.95 -6.35 13.66
N ALA A 150 3.25 -6.59 13.45
CA ALA A 150 3.72 -7.52 12.41
C ALA A 150 3.28 -8.97 12.69
N LYS A 151 3.27 -9.40 13.95
CA LYS A 151 2.73 -10.71 14.34
C LYS A 151 1.24 -10.81 14.06
N ALA A 152 0.46 -9.82 14.49
CA ALA A 152 -0.98 -9.79 14.26
C ALA A 152 -1.31 -9.81 12.76
N PHE A 153 -0.56 -9.06 11.96
CA PHE A 153 -0.69 -9.03 10.50
C PHE A 153 -0.49 -10.41 9.86
N VAL A 154 0.56 -11.14 10.23
CA VAL A 154 0.83 -12.48 9.69
C VAL A 154 -0.26 -13.47 10.09
N GLU A 155 -0.71 -13.46 11.35
CA GLU A 155 -1.79 -14.35 11.79
C GLU A 155 -3.11 -14.07 11.06
N LEU A 156 -3.36 -12.80 10.74
CA LEU A 156 -4.54 -12.40 9.98
C LEU A 156 -4.50 -12.89 8.52
N GLN A 157 -3.33 -12.81 7.87
CA GLN A 157 -3.14 -13.36 6.53
C GLN A 157 -3.33 -14.88 6.50
N LYS A 158 -2.77 -15.59 7.50
CA LYS A 158 -2.97 -17.04 7.65
C LYS A 158 -4.44 -17.39 7.86
N GLY A 159 -5.14 -16.63 8.70
CA GLY A 159 -6.56 -16.82 8.95
C GLY A 159 -7.40 -16.70 7.68
N GLN A 160 -7.09 -15.71 6.82
CA GLN A 160 -7.75 -15.58 5.52
C GLN A 160 -7.45 -16.74 4.57
N GLU A 161 -6.22 -17.23 4.54
CA GLU A 161 -5.83 -18.37 3.69
C GLU A 161 -6.49 -19.66 4.14
N GLN A 162 -6.47 -19.93 5.45
CA GLN A 162 -7.15 -21.06 6.04
C GLN A 162 -8.65 -21.01 5.74
N PHE A 163 -9.28 -19.85 5.92
CA PHE A 163 -10.69 -19.67 5.61
C PHE A 163 -11.00 -19.94 4.13
N GLY A 164 -10.21 -19.39 3.21
CA GLY A 164 -10.38 -19.63 1.77
C GLY A 164 -10.27 -21.12 1.41
N ASN A 165 -9.31 -21.82 2.02
CA ASN A 165 -9.11 -23.27 1.81
C ASN A 165 -10.25 -24.11 2.37
N GLU A 166 -10.72 -23.81 3.59
CA GLU A 166 -11.83 -24.54 4.24
C GLU A 166 -13.15 -24.35 3.49
N MET A 167 -13.39 -23.16 2.95
CA MET A 167 -14.65 -22.84 2.26
C MET A 167 -14.59 -23.04 0.74
N GLY A 168 -13.44 -23.45 0.19
CA GLY A 168 -13.27 -23.64 -1.26
C GLY A 168 -13.40 -22.34 -2.07
N VAL A 169 -13.24 -21.18 -1.43
CA VAL A 169 -13.37 -19.87 -2.06
C VAL A 169 -11.98 -19.25 -2.23
N ARG A 170 -11.69 -18.79 -3.44
CA ARG A 170 -10.44 -18.07 -3.71
C ARG A 170 -10.52 -16.70 -3.02
N THR A 171 -9.64 -16.48 -2.05
CA THR A 171 -9.40 -15.13 -1.55
C THR A 171 -8.77 -14.32 -2.68
N ILE A 172 -9.34 -13.14 -2.93
CA ILE A 172 -8.82 -12.23 -3.93
C ILE A 172 -7.63 -11.56 -3.28
N LYS A 173 -6.43 -11.91 -3.75
CA LYS A 173 -5.18 -11.31 -3.29
C LYS A 173 -4.45 -10.77 -4.50
N GLU A 174 -4.08 -9.50 -4.44
CA GLU A 174 -2.92 -9.04 -5.18
C GLU A 174 -1.67 -9.63 -4.49
N PHE A 175 -0.84 -10.35 -5.25
CA PHE A 175 0.32 -11.02 -4.66
C PHE A 175 1.47 -10.02 -4.53
N THR A 176 1.63 -9.47 -3.34
CA THR A 176 2.66 -8.47 -3.04
C THR A 176 3.85 -9.08 -2.28
N PRO A 177 5.05 -8.48 -2.30
CA PRO A 177 6.19 -8.96 -1.51
C PRO A 177 5.88 -9.07 -0.01
N LEU A 178 5.01 -8.22 0.53
CA LEU A 178 4.56 -8.25 1.92
C LEU A 178 3.73 -9.51 2.23
N HIS A 179 2.95 -10.03 1.27
CA HIS A 179 2.29 -11.33 1.42
C HIS A 179 3.28 -12.49 1.44
N ALA A 180 4.36 -12.40 0.68
CA ALA A 180 5.39 -13.44 0.62
C ALA A 180 6.30 -13.48 1.87
N ALA A 181 6.28 -12.44 2.72
CA ALA A 181 7.14 -12.34 3.89
C ALA A 181 6.90 -13.47 4.91
N GLY A 182 5.65 -13.89 5.12
CA GLY A 182 5.26 -15.10 5.86
C GLY A 182 5.58 -15.15 7.37
N THR A 183 6.42 -14.25 7.89
CA THR A 183 6.80 -14.16 9.30
C THR A 183 6.89 -12.70 9.74
N ALA A 184 6.66 -12.44 11.04
CA ALA A 184 6.70 -11.10 11.60
C ALA A 184 8.07 -10.43 11.38
N ASP A 185 9.16 -11.18 11.55
CA ASP A 185 10.52 -10.66 11.34
C ASP A 185 10.78 -10.29 9.88
N ASN A 186 10.29 -11.08 8.92
CA ASN A 186 10.41 -10.75 7.50
C ASN A 186 9.55 -9.55 7.12
N VAL A 187 8.36 -9.41 7.71
CA VAL A 187 7.50 -8.23 7.54
C VAL A 187 8.21 -6.98 8.04
N LEU A 188 8.76 -7.01 9.26
CA LEU A 188 9.53 -5.87 9.79
C LEU A 188 10.78 -5.57 8.96
N LYS A 189 11.52 -6.61 8.57
CA LYS A 189 12.70 -6.47 7.70
C LYS A 189 12.33 -5.81 6.37
N TYR A 190 11.18 -6.16 5.81
CA TYR A 190 10.69 -5.55 4.57
C TYR A 190 10.22 -4.10 4.82
N LEU A 191 9.41 -3.84 5.84
CA LEU A 191 8.84 -2.51 6.05
C LEU A 191 9.87 -1.48 6.55
N LEU A 192 10.87 -1.90 7.33
CA LEU A 192 11.84 -1.02 7.99
C LEU A 192 13.19 -0.93 7.27
N ASP A 193 13.34 -1.57 6.11
CA ASP A 193 14.53 -1.44 5.29
C ASP A 193 14.55 -0.07 4.61
N TRP A 194 15.19 0.87 5.30
CA TRP A 194 15.37 2.27 4.89
C TRP A 194 16.29 2.44 3.68
N GLN A 195 17.06 1.41 3.31
CA GLN A 195 18.01 1.46 2.20
C GLN A 195 17.34 1.17 0.86
N ALA A 196 16.42 0.21 0.84
CA ALA A 196 15.70 -0.19 -0.38
C ALA A 196 14.19 0.07 -0.33
N GLY A 197 13.66 0.58 0.79
CA GLY A 197 12.24 0.80 1.03
C GLY A 197 11.91 2.25 1.41
N GLY A 198 10.88 2.79 0.77
CA GLY A 198 10.34 4.13 1.00
C GLY A 198 8.80 4.12 1.10
N PRO A 199 8.11 5.24 0.83
CA PRO A 199 6.66 5.40 0.95
C PRO A 199 5.81 4.30 0.28
N HIS A 200 6.34 3.66 -0.78
CA HIS A 200 5.67 2.56 -1.47
C HIS A 200 5.41 1.33 -0.60
N ARG A 201 6.34 0.94 0.29
CA ARG A 201 6.13 -0.23 1.17
C ARG A 201 5.06 0.03 2.23
N THR A 202 4.98 1.27 2.71
CA THR A 202 3.87 1.73 3.57
C THR A 202 2.55 1.71 2.81
N GLN A 203 2.53 2.16 1.55
CA GLN A 203 1.33 2.09 0.70
C GLN A 203 0.88 0.65 0.44
N GLU A 204 1.82 -0.26 0.20
CA GLU A 204 1.53 -1.69 0.05
C GLU A 204 0.87 -2.24 1.32
N LEU A 205 1.39 -1.92 2.51
CA LEU A 205 0.76 -2.29 3.79
C LEU A 205 -0.68 -1.75 3.90
N VAL A 206 -0.92 -0.49 3.51
CA VAL A 206 -2.28 0.08 3.48
C VAL A 206 -3.18 -0.68 2.50
N GLY A 207 -2.67 -1.05 1.32
CA GLY A 207 -3.39 -1.86 0.33
C GLY A 207 -3.82 -3.21 0.91
N VAL A 208 -2.92 -3.92 1.58
CA VAL A 208 -3.25 -5.20 2.22
C VAL A 208 -4.34 -5.04 3.29
N TYR A 209 -4.33 -3.95 4.07
CA TYR A 209 -5.40 -3.68 5.02
C TYR A 209 -6.74 -3.35 4.33
N ALA A 210 -6.73 -2.66 3.20
CA ALA A 210 -7.94 -2.40 2.42
C ALA A 210 -8.52 -3.71 1.86
N ASP A 211 -7.68 -4.59 1.31
CA ASP A 211 -8.08 -5.92 0.82
C ASP A 211 -8.68 -6.77 1.93
N LEU A 212 -8.09 -6.72 3.12
CA LEU A 212 -8.65 -7.35 4.31
C LEU A 212 -10.04 -6.80 4.66
N MET A 213 -10.25 -5.48 4.60
CA MET A 213 -11.57 -4.90 4.88
C MET A 213 -12.61 -5.33 3.83
N ILE A 214 -12.23 -5.36 2.55
CA ILE A 214 -13.08 -5.85 1.46
C ILE A 214 -13.46 -7.32 1.71
N HIS A 215 -12.49 -8.14 2.13
CA HIS A 215 -12.73 -9.53 2.51
C HIS A 215 -13.76 -9.67 3.64
N GLN A 216 -13.70 -8.82 4.68
CA GLN A 216 -14.67 -8.86 5.78
C GLN A 216 -16.10 -8.51 5.30
N VAL A 217 -16.23 -7.52 4.43
CA VAL A 217 -17.54 -7.16 3.84
C VAL A 217 -18.06 -8.30 2.97
N ALA A 218 -17.20 -8.89 2.13
CA ALA A 218 -17.55 -10.04 1.29
C ALA A 218 -18.01 -11.24 2.13
N LEU A 219 -17.35 -11.50 3.26
CA LEU A 219 -17.71 -12.55 4.20
C LEU A 219 -19.11 -12.32 4.80
N ILE A 220 -19.39 -11.13 5.30
CA ILE A 220 -20.70 -10.79 5.89
C ILE A 220 -21.82 -10.93 4.85
N ASN A 221 -21.61 -10.39 3.65
CA ASN A 221 -22.59 -10.47 2.56
C ASN A 221 -22.81 -11.92 2.13
N GLY A 222 -21.73 -12.70 2.01
CA GLY A 222 -21.80 -14.14 1.74
C GLY A 222 -22.65 -14.88 2.78
N VAL A 223 -22.39 -14.67 4.07
CA VAL A 223 -23.13 -15.35 5.15
C VAL A 223 -24.61 -14.96 5.13
N MET A 224 -24.92 -13.69 4.89
CA MET A 224 -26.31 -13.22 4.80
C MET A 224 -27.07 -13.87 3.63
N GLU A 225 -26.44 -14.00 2.46
CA GLU A 225 -27.04 -14.68 1.31
C GLU A 225 -27.17 -16.19 1.52
N GLY A 226 -26.16 -16.82 2.14
CA GLY A 226 -26.22 -18.20 2.58
C GLY A 226 -27.38 -18.48 3.53
N ALA A 227 -27.56 -17.63 4.55
CA ALA A 227 -28.67 -17.72 5.49
C ALA A 227 -30.03 -17.52 4.81
N ARG A 228 -30.15 -16.57 3.87
CA ARG A 228 -31.37 -16.38 3.07
C ARG A 228 -31.66 -17.62 2.22
N GLY A 229 -30.65 -18.17 1.56
CA GLY A 229 -30.77 -19.41 0.78
C GLY A 229 -31.22 -20.59 1.65
N LEU A 230 -30.68 -20.68 2.87
CA LEU A 230 -31.09 -21.68 3.83
C LEU A 230 -32.57 -21.53 4.24
N LEU A 231 -33.00 -20.33 4.61
CA LEU A 231 -34.39 -20.05 4.98
C LEU A 231 -35.35 -20.33 3.81
N ALA A 232 -34.94 -20.02 2.58
CA ALA A 232 -35.72 -20.31 1.38
C ALA A 232 -35.98 -21.81 1.15
N ARG A 233 -35.14 -22.72 1.70
CA ARG A 233 -35.37 -24.18 1.64
C ARG A 233 -36.52 -24.64 2.55
N LEU A 234 -36.85 -23.83 3.57
CA LEU A 234 -37.95 -24.04 4.51
C LEU A 234 -39.18 -23.19 4.15
N ASP A 235 -39.13 -22.44 3.04
CA ASP A 235 -40.25 -21.64 2.56
C ASP A 235 -41.51 -22.52 2.34
N PRO A 236 -42.67 -22.13 2.91
CA PRO A 236 -43.90 -22.89 2.74
C PRO A 236 -44.29 -23.14 1.28
N GLY A 237 -44.08 -22.15 0.40
CA GLY A 237 -44.39 -22.26 -1.02
C GLY A 237 -43.47 -23.23 -1.78
N GLN A 238 -42.23 -23.42 -1.33
CA GLN A 238 -41.34 -24.48 -1.84
C GLN A 238 -41.78 -25.87 -1.39
N ILE A 239 -42.19 -25.99 -0.13
CA ILE A 239 -42.67 -27.26 0.45
C ILE A 239 -43.98 -27.70 -0.22
N GLU A 240 -44.90 -26.77 -0.46
CA GLU A 240 -46.17 -27.03 -1.14
C GLU A 240 -46.00 -27.51 -2.58
N ARG A 241 -45.02 -26.97 -3.31
CA ARG A 241 -44.68 -27.40 -4.67
C ARG A 241 -44.07 -28.80 -4.72
N ALA A 242 -43.38 -29.22 -3.67
CA ALA A 242 -42.75 -30.54 -3.59
C ALA A 242 -43.74 -31.68 -3.26
N VAL A 243 -44.97 -31.37 -2.81
CA VAL A 243 -45.96 -32.38 -2.40
C VAL A 243 -47.11 -32.48 -3.42
N THR A 244 -47.20 -33.64 -4.08
CA THR A 244 -48.26 -33.95 -5.07
C THR A 244 -49.49 -34.66 -4.48
N ALA A 245 -49.55 -34.83 -3.15
CA ALA A 245 -50.62 -35.56 -2.49
C ALA A 245 -52.00 -34.89 -2.66
N ALA A 246 -53.02 -35.73 -2.92
CA ALA A 246 -54.41 -35.33 -3.03
C ALA A 246 -55.07 -35.15 -1.64
N TRP A 247 -56.18 -34.41 -1.62
CA TRP A 247 -57.01 -34.26 -0.43
C TRP A 247 -57.64 -35.61 -0.02
N PRO A 248 -57.79 -35.96 1.27
CA PRO A 248 -57.52 -35.17 2.49
C PRO A 248 -56.10 -35.31 3.06
N THR A 249 -55.26 -36.17 2.49
CA THR A 249 -53.93 -36.51 3.06
C THR A 249 -52.86 -35.43 2.87
N ARG A 250 -53.16 -34.39 2.09
CA ARG A 250 -52.24 -33.32 1.71
C ARG A 250 -51.59 -32.62 2.91
N GLY A 251 -52.37 -32.25 3.93
CA GLY A 251 -51.83 -31.57 5.13
C GLY A 251 -50.79 -32.42 5.88
N ALA A 252 -51.09 -33.70 6.09
CA ALA A 252 -50.15 -34.62 6.74
C ALA A 252 -48.90 -34.86 5.88
N ALA A 253 -49.03 -34.87 4.55
CA ALA A 253 -47.91 -34.99 3.63
C ALA A 253 -46.98 -33.76 3.67
N LEU A 254 -47.54 -32.54 3.70
CA LEU A 254 -46.79 -31.29 3.86
C LEU A 254 -46.00 -31.26 5.17
N TRP A 255 -46.65 -31.62 6.28
CA TRP A 255 -46.00 -31.65 7.59
C TRP A 255 -44.86 -32.67 7.64
N ARG A 256 -45.06 -33.88 7.09
CA ARG A 256 -43.99 -34.89 6.99
C ARG A 256 -42.81 -34.38 6.16
N HIS A 257 -43.07 -33.70 5.05
CA HIS A 257 -42.03 -33.14 4.19
C HIS A 257 -41.23 -32.04 4.89
N TYR A 258 -41.92 -31.12 5.59
CA TYR A 258 -41.26 -30.11 6.43
C TYR A 258 -40.37 -30.73 7.50
N MET A 259 -40.91 -31.69 8.29
CA MET A 259 -40.14 -32.35 9.34
C MET A 259 -38.92 -33.12 8.81
N GLN A 260 -39.02 -33.66 7.60
CA GLN A 260 -37.90 -34.34 6.94
C GLN A 260 -36.81 -33.32 6.55
N ARG A 261 -37.17 -32.23 5.86
CA ARG A 261 -36.27 -31.13 5.50
C ARG A 261 -35.58 -30.49 6.71
N HIS A 262 -36.35 -30.25 7.77
CA HIS A 262 -35.81 -29.70 9.01
C HIS A 262 -34.84 -30.67 9.69
N ARG A 263 -35.15 -31.98 9.69
CA ARG A 263 -34.24 -32.99 10.25
C ARG A 263 -32.95 -33.11 9.45
N GLU A 264 -33.03 -33.17 8.12
CA GLU A 264 -31.85 -33.19 7.23
C GLU A 264 -30.96 -31.98 7.47
N LEU A 265 -31.54 -30.80 7.68
CA LEU A 265 -30.78 -29.61 7.98
C LEU A 265 -30.08 -29.69 9.35
N MET A 266 -30.80 -30.16 10.37
CA MET A 266 -30.32 -30.23 11.76
C MET A 266 -29.52 -31.51 12.07
N GLU A 267 -29.34 -32.41 11.11
CA GLU A 267 -28.69 -33.71 11.31
C GLU A 267 -27.23 -33.57 11.73
N SER A 268 -26.56 -32.51 11.28
CA SER A 268 -25.19 -32.19 11.71
C SER A 268 -24.88 -30.69 11.63
N GLU A 269 -23.88 -30.25 12.38
CA GLU A 269 -23.33 -28.90 12.20
C GLU A 269 -22.76 -28.71 10.77
N ARG A 270 -22.27 -29.80 10.15
CA ARG A 270 -21.77 -29.81 8.78
C ARG A 270 -22.88 -29.51 7.76
N SER A 271 -24.09 -30.04 7.92
CA SER A 271 -25.21 -29.78 6.98
C SER A 271 -25.68 -28.33 7.02
N ILE A 272 -25.69 -27.70 8.21
CA ILE A 272 -25.99 -26.27 8.34
C ILE A 272 -24.85 -25.44 7.72
N THR A 273 -23.60 -25.79 8.01
CA THR A 273 -22.42 -25.10 7.49
C THR A 273 -22.38 -25.15 5.97
N GLU A 274 -22.56 -26.32 5.35
CA GLU A 274 -22.61 -26.48 3.89
C GLU A 274 -23.78 -25.71 3.26
N ALA A 275 -24.91 -25.61 3.96
CA ALA A 275 -26.06 -24.85 3.47
C ALA A 275 -25.83 -23.33 3.54
N VAL A 276 -25.16 -22.84 4.60
CA VAL A 276 -24.83 -21.40 4.75
C VAL A 276 -23.67 -21.03 3.84
N PHE A 277 -22.59 -21.81 3.79
CA PHE A 277 -21.42 -21.57 2.93
C PHE A 277 -21.58 -22.23 1.55
N GLY A 278 -22.81 -22.26 1.05
CA GLY A 278 -23.17 -22.86 -0.24
C GLY A 278 -22.93 -21.94 -1.45
N PRO A 279 -23.50 -22.28 -2.62
CA PRO A 279 -23.35 -21.50 -3.85
C PRO A 279 -23.77 -20.04 -3.71
N GLU A 280 -24.80 -19.76 -2.90
CA GLU A 280 -25.31 -18.42 -2.64
C GLU A 280 -24.27 -17.56 -1.91
N PHE A 281 -23.59 -18.13 -0.91
CA PHE A 281 -22.45 -17.52 -0.23
C PHE A 281 -21.32 -17.22 -1.22
N ALA A 282 -20.88 -18.23 -1.97
CA ALA A 282 -19.74 -18.11 -2.88
C ALA A 282 -19.98 -17.03 -3.96
N ARG A 283 -21.21 -16.92 -4.47
CA ARG A 283 -21.60 -15.88 -5.42
C ARG A 283 -21.50 -14.48 -4.81
N ALA A 284 -22.15 -14.24 -3.67
CA ALA A 284 -22.17 -12.93 -3.03
C ALA A 284 -20.79 -12.50 -2.52
N TYR A 285 -20.00 -13.47 -2.05
CA TYR A 285 -18.61 -13.26 -1.69
C TYR A 285 -17.76 -12.81 -2.90
N ALA A 286 -17.91 -13.48 -4.04
CA ALA A 286 -17.19 -13.16 -5.25
C ALA A 286 -17.63 -11.84 -5.91
N GLU A 287 -18.89 -11.42 -5.75
CA GLU A 287 -19.38 -10.13 -6.26
C GLU A 287 -18.65 -8.95 -5.58
N VAL A 288 -18.61 -8.94 -4.25
CA VAL A 288 -17.95 -7.88 -3.48
C VAL A 288 -16.44 -7.88 -3.71
N GLY A 289 -15.83 -9.07 -3.72
CA GLY A 289 -14.40 -9.19 -3.91
C GLY A 289 -13.97 -8.90 -5.35
N GLY A 290 -14.77 -9.31 -6.35
CA GLY A 290 -14.42 -9.22 -7.77
C GLY A 290 -14.60 -7.83 -8.37
N GLU A 291 -15.45 -6.99 -7.80
CA GLU A 291 -15.62 -5.59 -8.22
C GLU A 291 -14.42 -4.70 -7.87
N GLY A 292 -13.63 -5.06 -6.85
CA GLY A 292 -12.40 -4.34 -6.48
C GLY A 292 -11.27 -4.48 -7.52
N SER A 293 -11.21 -5.61 -8.22
CA SER A 293 -10.10 -5.93 -9.16
C SER A 293 -10.37 -5.50 -10.61
N ARG A 294 -11.61 -5.13 -10.97
CA ARG A 294 -11.96 -4.65 -12.33
C ARG A 294 -11.77 -3.16 -12.58
N ARG A 295 -11.25 -2.40 -11.60
CA ARG A 295 -10.98 -0.96 -11.71
C ARG A 295 -9.50 -0.57 -11.58
N GLY A 296 -8.58 -1.52 -11.69
CA GLY A 296 -7.13 -1.29 -11.76
C GLY A 296 -6.60 -1.32 -13.18
#